data_AF-A0A7J4RN20-F1
#
_entry.id   AF-A0A7J4RN20-F1
#
_cell.length_a   1.000
_cell.length_b   1.000
_cell.length_c   1.000
_cell.angle_alpha   90.00
_cell.angle_beta   90.00
_cell.angle_gamma   90.00
#
_symmetry.space_group_name_H-M   'P 1'
#
loop_
_entity.id
_entity.type
_entity.pdbx_description
1 polymer ?
#
loop_
_entity_poly.entity_id
_entity_poly.type
_entity_poly.pdbx_seq_one_letter_code
_entity_poly.pdbx_strand_id
1 'polypeptide(L)'
;MIFAIILVLVAAVIFFSQRYKRCPPDQVMVIYGRTAKAADGRAKPSRVVHGGAALVWPLIQDYAYISLKPMPINIDLKGALSLQNIRINVPSTFTVGVSKEPSIMANAAERLLGFKIPEIEKLAEEIILGQLRLTVAS
;
A
#
# COMPACT_ATOMS: atom_id res chain seq x y z
N MET A 1 -10.90 -4.92 -47.52
CA MET A 1 -11.49 -3.96 -46.55
C MET A 1 -12.01 -4.63 -45.28
N ILE A 2 -12.90 -5.63 -45.37
CA ILE A 2 -13.49 -6.31 -44.20
C ILE A 2 -12.45 -6.90 -43.24
N PHE A 3 -11.41 -7.55 -43.77
CA PHE A 3 -10.33 -8.13 -42.94
C PHE A 3 -9.55 -7.06 -42.15
N ALA A 4 -9.33 -5.89 -42.75
CA ALA A 4 -8.66 -4.77 -42.07
C ALA A 4 -9.54 -4.16 -40.98
N ILE A 5 -10.85 -4.06 -41.21
CA ILE A 5 -11.81 -3.56 -40.21
C ILE A 5 -11.86 -4.52 -39.01
N ILE A 6 -11.91 -5.83 -39.25
CA ILE A 6 -11.91 -6.84 -38.18
C ILE A 6 -10.60 -6.77 -37.37
N LEU A 7 -9.46 -6.63 -38.05
CA LEU A 7 -8.16 -6.55 -37.39
C LEU A 7 -8.03 -5.29 -36.51
N VAL A 8 -8.52 -4.15 -36.99
CA VAL A 8 -8.56 -2.90 -36.20
C VAL A 8 -9.50 -3.03 -35.00
N LEU A 9 -10.66 -3.68 -35.17
CA LEU A 9 -11.63 -3.87 -34.09
C LEU A 9 -11.09 -4.80 -33.01
N VAL A 10 -10.45 -5.91 -33.38
CA VAL A 10 -9.79 -6.83 -32.44
C VAL A 10 -8.64 -6.13 -31.72
N ALA A 11 -7.80 -5.36 -32.44
CA ALA A 11 -6.73 -4.58 -31.83
C ALA A 11 -7.26 -3.53 -30.83
N ALA A 12 -8.36 -2.84 -31.17
CA ALA A 12 -8.99 -1.88 -30.28
C ALA A 12 -9.55 -2.52 -29.00
N VAL A 13 -10.18 -3.70 -29.11
CA VAL A 13 -10.72 -4.44 -27.96
C VAL A 13 -9.58 -4.94 -27.04
N ILE A 14 -8.51 -5.50 -27.61
CA ILE A 14 -7.34 -5.93 -26.84
C ILE A 14 -6.70 -4.73 -26.14
N PHE A 15 -6.56 -3.60 -26.85
CA PHE A 15 -6.00 -2.37 -26.30
C PHE A 15 -6.86 -1.83 -25.14
N PHE A 16 -8.19 -1.81 -25.27
CA PHE A 16 -9.09 -1.40 -24.18
C PHE A 16 -9.04 -2.36 -22.99
N SER A 17 -9.00 -3.67 -23.25
CA SER A 17 -8.94 -4.69 -22.21
C SER A 17 -7.65 -4.59 -21.38
N GLN A 18 -6.51 -4.35 -22.02
CA GLN A 18 -5.22 -4.17 -21.32
C GLN A 18 -5.20 -2.96 -20.38
N ARG A 19 -6.00 -1.93 -20.68
CA ARG A 19 -6.08 -0.69 -19.89
C ARG A 19 -7.03 -0.80 -18.70
N TYR A 20 -7.95 -1.76 -18.69
CA TYR A 20 -8.94 -1.93 -17.64
C TYR A 20 -8.39 -2.83 -16.53
N LYS A 21 -7.78 -2.20 -15.51
CA LYS A 21 -7.26 -2.93 -14.34
C LYS A 21 -8.31 -2.94 -13.24
N ARG A 22 -8.69 -4.14 -12.81
CA ARG A 22 -9.56 -4.37 -11.65
C ARG A 22 -8.72 -4.36 -10.38
N CYS A 23 -9.19 -3.66 -9.36
CA CYS A 23 -8.60 -3.64 -8.03
C CYS A 23 -9.39 -4.59 -7.12
N PRO A 24 -8.77 -5.65 -6.57
CA PRO A 24 -9.43 -6.50 -5.60
C PRO A 24 -9.77 -5.73 -4.32
N PRO A 25 -10.80 -6.12 -3.55
CA PRO A 25 -11.22 -5.40 -2.35
C PRO A 25 -10.20 -5.48 -1.19
N ASP A 26 -9.32 -6.47 -1.22
CA ASP A 26 -8.27 -6.70 -0.20
C ASP A 26 -6.99 -5.88 -0.46
N GLN A 27 -6.96 -5.14 -1.57
CA GLN A 27 -5.82 -4.32 -1.94
C GLN A 27 -6.29 -2.95 -2.42
N VAL A 28 -5.37 -2.00 -2.38
CA VAL A 28 -5.57 -0.66 -2.86
C VAL A 28 -4.65 -0.45 -4.04
N MET A 29 -5.22 0.04 -5.14
CA MET A 29 -4.44 0.40 -6.31
C MET A 29 -4.11 1.88 -6.23
N VAL A 30 -2.81 2.16 -6.24
CA VAL A 30 -2.26 3.52 -6.27
C VAL A 30 -1.77 3.76 -7.68
N ILE A 31 -2.41 4.70 -8.37
CA ILE A 31 -1.98 5.15 -9.70
C ILE A 31 -1.13 6.41 -9.47
N TYR A 32 0.13 6.38 -9.89
CA TYR A 32 1.08 7.47 -9.71
C TYR A 32 1.79 7.79 -11.02
N GLY A 33 2.45 8.95 -11.10
CA GLY A 33 3.06 9.47 -12.30
C GLY A 33 2.47 10.82 -12.70
N ARG A 34 2.44 11.13 -13.99
CA ARG A 34 1.90 12.40 -14.49
C ARG A 34 0.38 12.32 -14.58
N THR A 35 -0.28 12.14 -13.44
CA THR A 35 -1.73 12.16 -13.35
C THR A 35 -2.22 13.54 -13.75
N ALA A 36 -3.01 13.60 -14.83
CA ALA A 36 -3.73 14.81 -15.20
C ALA A 36 -4.46 15.35 -13.97
N LYS A 37 -4.43 16.68 -13.81
CA LYS A 37 -5.02 17.46 -12.71
C LYS A 37 -6.25 16.75 -12.14
N ALA A 38 -6.26 16.49 -10.84
CA ALA A 38 -7.49 16.08 -10.17
C ALA A 38 -8.59 17.10 -10.50
N ALA A 39 -9.83 16.64 -10.63
CA ALA A 39 -11.01 17.48 -10.93
C ALA A 39 -11.20 18.67 -9.96
N ASP A 40 -10.41 18.71 -8.88
CA ASP A 40 -10.38 19.69 -7.80
C ASP A 40 -9.22 20.71 -7.93
N GLY A 41 -8.54 20.77 -9.08
CA GLY A 41 -7.49 21.75 -9.38
C GLY A 41 -6.15 21.56 -8.66
N ARG A 42 -6.07 20.67 -7.66
CA ARG A 42 -4.82 20.36 -6.94
C ARG A 42 -4.01 19.28 -7.66
N ALA A 43 -2.70 19.48 -7.75
CA ALA A 43 -1.76 18.46 -8.19
C ALA A 43 -1.68 17.37 -7.11
N LYS A 44 -2.49 16.31 -7.25
CA LYS A 44 -2.30 15.09 -6.45
C LYS A 44 -1.24 14.23 -7.12
N PRO A 45 -0.13 13.93 -6.44
CA PRO A 45 0.94 13.10 -6.99
C PRO A 45 0.49 11.63 -7.19
N SER A 46 -0.55 11.20 -6.48
CA SER A 46 -1.09 9.85 -6.57
C SER A 46 -2.63 9.84 -6.48
N ARG A 47 -3.26 8.92 -7.21
CA ARG A 47 -4.70 8.62 -7.13
C ARG A 47 -4.88 7.25 -6.52
N VAL A 48 -5.61 7.20 -5.41
CA VAL A 48 -5.89 5.98 -4.67
C VAL A 48 -7.27 5.45 -5.04
N VAL A 49 -7.34 4.17 -5.40
CA VAL A 49 -8.57 3.49 -5.81
C VAL A 49 -8.73 2.24 -4.95
N HIS A 50 -9.84 2.15 -4.22
CA HIS A 50 -10.23 0.98 -3.44
C HIS A 50 -11.52 0.38 -4.02
N GLY A 51 -11.60 -0.95 -4.14
CA GLY A 51 -12.85 -1.65 -4.48
C GLY A 51 -13.52 -1.20 -5.79
N GLY A 52 -12.89 -1.48 -6.93
CA GLY A 52 -13.44 -1.12 -8.23
C GLY A 52 -12.49 -1.41 -9.38
N ALA A 53 -12.63 -0.65 -10.47
CA ALA A 53 -11.71 -0.68 -11.59
C ALA A 53 -11.25 0.73 -11.94
N ALA A 54 -10.04 0.86 -12.44
CA ALA A 54 -9.58 2.10 -13.02
C ALA A 54 -8.88 1.86 -14.36
N LEU A 55 -9.06 2.83 -15.24
CA LEU A 55 -8.32 2.90 -16.48
C LEU A 55 -6.95 3.50 -16.20
N VAL A 56 -5.88 2.72 -16.41
CA VAL A 56 -4.50 3.19 -16.26
C VAL A 56 -3.94 3.51 -17.64
N TRP A 57 -3.35 4.69 -17.81
CA TRP A 57 -2.70 5.11 -19.06
C TRP A 57 -1.19 4.75 -19.06
N PRO A 58 -0.76 3.64 -19.69
CA PRO A 58 0.55 3.00 -19.55
C PRO A 58 1.73 3.80 -20.12
N LEU A 59 1.50 4.94 -20.77
CA LEU A 59 2.56 5.82 -21.27
C LEU A 59 2.90 6.98 -20.33
N ILE A 60 2.01 7.31 -19.39
CA ILE A 60 2.15 8.49 -18.50
C ILE A 60 1.81 8.18 -17.03
N GLN A 61 1.20 7.03 -16.75
CA GLN A 61 0.74 6.58 -15.44
C GLN A 61 1.26 5.17 -15.18
N ASP A 62 1.85 5.00 -14.01
CA ASP A 62 2.17 3.73 -13.41
C ASP A 62 1.15 3.38 -12.32
N TYR A 63 1.10 2.12 -11.95
CA TYR A 63 0.24 1.64 -10.88
C TYR A 63 1.00 0.68 -9.96
N ALA A 64 0.72 0.77 -8.67
CA ALA A 64 1.15 -0.20 -7.67
C ALA A 64 -0.03 -0.65 -6.83
N TYR A 65 0.13 -1.80 -6.20
CA TYR A 65 -0.84 -2.35 -5.26
C TYR A 65 -0.26 -2.32 -3.85
N ILE A 66 -1.11 -1.97 -2.90
CA ILE A 66 -0.81 -2.07 -1.47
C ILE A 66 -1.83 -3.00 -0.85
N SER A 67 -1.34 -3.98 -0.09
CA SER A 67 -2.19 -4.92 0.62
C SER A 67 -2.82 -4.25 1.84
N LEU A 68 -4.13 -4.42 2.01
CA LEU A 68 -4.85 -4.03 3.24
C LEU A 68 -4.92 -5.17 4.26
N LYS A 69 -4.36 -6.34 3.94
CA LYS A 69 -4.41 -7.50 4.83
C LYS A 69 -3.60 -7.22 6.10
N PRO A 70 -4.17 -7.49 7.29
CA PRO A 70 -3.41 -7.45 8.52
C PRO A 70 -2.24 -8.44 8.47
N MET A 71 -1.08 -8.00 8.90
CA MET A 71 0.17 -8.76 8.91
C MET A 71 0.67 -8.90 10.35
N PRO A 72 0.80 -10.13 10.88
CA PRO A 72 1.37 -10.36 12.19
C PRO A 72 2.89 -10.22 12.14
N ILE A 73 3.45 -9.48 13.09
CA ILE A 73 4.88 -9.26 13.27
C ILE A 73 5.25 -9.76 14.67
N ASN A 74 6.22 -10.67 14.74
CA ASN A 74 6.73 -11.18 16.01
C ASN A 74 7.95 -10.35 16.41
N ILE A 75 7.89 -9.75 17.59
CA ILE A 75 8.96 -8.93 18.13
C ILE A 75 9.32 -9.47 19.51
N ASP A 76 10.54 -9.99 19.64
CA ASP A 76 11.05 -10.47 20.91
C ASP A 76 11.58 -9.31 21.74
N LEU A 77 10.82 -8.90 22.75
CA LEU A 77 11.24 -7.86 23.69
C LEU A 77 12.27 -8.46 24.65
N LYS A 78 13.55 -8.30 24.31
CA LYS A 78 14.67 -8.77 25.13
C LYS A 78 15.05 -7.73 26.17
N GLY A 79 15.06 -8.14 27.45
CA GLY A 79 15.53 -7.32 28.55
C GLY A 79 14.65 -6.13 28.90
N ALA A 80 13.33 -6.22 28.66
CA ALA A 80 12.37 -5.24 29.12
C ALA A 80 12.39 -5.19 30.66
N LEU A 81 12.49 -3.99 31.24
CA LEU A 81 12.37 -3.74 32.67
C LEU A 81 10.89 -3.83 33.05
N SER A 82 10.56 -4.76 33.94
CA SER A 82 9.28 -4.76 34.64
C SER A 82 9.23 -3.63 35.67
N LEU A 83 8.03 -3.29 36.15
CA LEU A 83 7.81 -2.35 37.28
C LEU A 83 8.58 -2.75 38.56
N GLN A 84 8.89 -4.04 38.74
CA GLN A 84 9.74 -4.52 39.83
C GLN A 84 11.25 -4.46 39.51
N ASN A 85 11.65 -3.75 38.46
CA ASN A 85 13.04 -3.58 38.02
C ASN A 85 13.77 -4.89 37.69
N ILE A 86 13.02 -5.93 37.29
CA ILE A 86 13.53 -7.22 36.82
C ILE A 86 13.49 -7.29 35.29
N ARG A 87 14.52 -7.90 34.69
CA ARG A 87 14.58 -8.11 33.23
C ARG A 87 13.76 -9.32 32.84
N ILE A 88 12.70 -9.10 32.08
CA ILE A 88 11.86 -10.17 31.53
C ILE A 88 11.95 -10.16 30.00
N ASN A 89 11.90 -11.36 29.42
CA ASN A 89 11.79 -11.55 27.97
C ASN A 89 10.33 -11.86 27.66
N VAL A 90 9.63 -10.94 27.00
CA VAL A 90 8.22 -11.13 26.67
C VAL A 90 8.11 -11.39 25.16
N PRO A 91 7.79 -12.62 24.74
CA PRO A 91 7.45 -12.88 23.34
C PRO A 91 6.17 -12.10 23.03
N SER A 92 6.22 -11.18 22.07
CA SER A 92 5.09 -10.32 21.73
C SER A 92 4.79 -10.42 20.23
N THR A 93 3.52 -10.67 19.90
CA THR A 93 3.05 -10.67 18.52
C THR A 93 2.14 -9.46 18.32
N PHE A 94 2.50 -8.60 17.37
CA PHE A 94 1.71 -7.41 17.01
C PHE A 94 1.07 -7.63 15.64
N THR A 95 -0.18 -7.20 15.46
CA THR A 95 -0.83 -7.21 14.14
C THR A 95 -0.89 -5.80 13.61
N VAL A 96 -0.28 -5.56 12.46
CA VAL A 96 -0.22 -4.24 11.81
C VAL A 96 -1.03 -4.29 10.52
N GLY A 97 -1.68 -3.19 10.14
CA GLY A 97 -2.45 -3.11 8.91
C GLY A 97 -2.86 -1.68 8.59
N VAL A 98 -3.26 -1.45 7.34
CA VAL A 98 -3.73 -0.15 6.87
C VAL A 98 -5.25 -0.07 7.02
N SER A 99 -5.74 1.00 7.66
CA SER A 99 -7.18 1.25 7.79
C SER A 99 -7.82 1.53 6.43
N LYS A 100 -9.11 1.20 6.29
CA LYS A 100 -9.92 1.47 5.08
C LYS A 100 -10.37 2.93 4.97
N GLU A 101 -10.01 3.78 5.94
CA GLU A 101 -10.34 5.20 5.89
C GLU A 101 -9.61 5.91 4.72
N PRO A 102 -10.29 6.72 3.90
CA PRO A 102 -9.70 7.34 2.70
C PRO A 102 -8.45 8.19 2.98
N SER A 103 -8.42 8.88 4.13
CA SER A 103 -7.32 9.73 4.59
C SER A 103 -6.07 8.89 4.90
N ILE A 104 -6.22 7.86 5.72
CA ILE A 104 -5.15 6.93 6.13
C ILE A 104 -4.63 6.16 4.93
N MET A 105 -5.54 5.69 4.07
CA MET A 105 -5.20 4.96 2.86
C MET A 105 -4.40 5.82 1.87
N ALA A 106 -4.74 7.11 1.72
CA ALA A 106 -3.95 8.04 0.92
C ALA A 106 -2.54 8.25 1.48
N ASN A 107 -2.41 8.43 2.79
CA ASN A 107 -1.10 8.57 3.42
C ASN A 107 -0.26 7.29 3.32
N ALA A 108 -0.88 6.13 3.52
CA ALA A 108 -0.24 4.84 3.34
C ALA A 108 0.20 4.61 1.88
N ALA A 109 -0.64 5.04 0.92
CA ALA A 109 -0.35 4.97 -0.50
C ALA A 109 0.88 5.77 -0.92
N GLU A 110 1.13 6.93 -0.30
CA GLU A 110 2.30 7.74 -0.61
C GLU A 110 3.56 7.27 0.11
N ARG A 111 3.43 6.79 1.36
CA ARG A 111 4.58 6.44 2.21
C ARG A 111 5.07 5.00 2.04
N LEU A 112 4.17 4.07 1.73
CA LEU A 112 4.47 2.64 1.59
C LEU A 112 4.63 2.22 0.12
N LEU A 113 4.50 3.16 -0.83
CA LEU A 113 4.69 2.87 -2.25
C LEU A 113 6.11 2.35 -2.51
N GLY A 114 6.21 1.24 -3.23
CA GLY A 114 7.50 0.67 -3.64
C GLY A 114 8.21 -0.13 -2.55
N PHE A 115 7.75 -0.10 -1.30
CA PHE A 115 8.23 -0.99 -0.25
C PHE A 115 7.72 -2.42 -0.47
N LYS A 116 8.58 -3.39 -0.21
CA LYS A 116 8.18 -4.80 -0.12
C LYS A 116 7.62 -5.08 1.27
N ILE A 117 6.72 -6.07 1.37
CA ILE A 117 6.14 -6.52 2.66
C ILE A 117 7.22 -6.73 3.76
N PRO A 118 8.33 -7.45 3.54
CA PRO A 118 9.37 -7.62 4.57
C PRO A 118 10.06 -6.31 4.99
N GLU A 119 10.14 -5.31 4.10
CA GLU A 119 10.71 -4.01 4.45
C GLU A 119 9.75 -3.22 5.35
N ILE A 120 8.44 -3.35 5.11
CA ILE A 120 7.39 -2.77 5.98
C ILE A 120 7.41 -3.44 7.35
N GLU A 121 7.59 -4.77 7.41
CA GLU A 121 7.73 -5.51 8.68
C GLU A 121 8.91 -4.99 9.49
N LYS A 122 10.08 -4.88 8.86
CA LYS A 122 11.29 -4.39 9.51
C LYS A 122 11.14 -2.93 9.97
N LEU A 123 10.55 -2.06 9.15
CA LEU A 123 10.30 -0.67 9.51
C LEU A 123 9.35 -0.57 10.72
N ALA A 124 8.29 -1.38 10.74
CA ALA A 124 7.36 -1.43 11.86
C ALA A 124 8.04 -1.95 13.13
N GLU A 125 8.88 -2.99 13.02
CA GLU A 125 9.67 -3.54 14.12
C GLU A 125 10.59 -2.48 14.73
N GLU A 126 11.36 -1.75 13.91
CA GLU A 126 12.27 -0.69 14.37
C GLU A 126 11.52 0.45 15.08
N ILE A 127 10.35 0.86 14.58
CA ILE A 127 9.52 1.90 15.20
C ILE A 127 8.96 1.41 16.55
N ILE A 128 8.44 0.19 16.61
CA ILE A 128 7.85 -0.39 17.84
C ILE A 128 8.94 -0.56 18.91
N LEU A 129 10.10 -1.12 18.56
CA LEU A 129 11.25 -1.24 19.46
C LEU A 129 11.74 0.12 19.94
N GLY A 130 11.79 1.11 19.05
CA GLY A 130 12.15 2.49 19.40
C GLY A 130 11.24 3.11 20.45
N GLN A 131 9.92 2.95 20.31
CA GLN A 131 8.94 3.46 21.28
C GLN A 131 9.00 2.71 22.61
N LEU A 132 9.09 1.38 22.58
CA LEU A 132 9.16 0.56 23.80
C LEU A 132 10.45 0.82 24.59
N ARG A 133 11.56 1.12 23.92
CA ARG A 133 12.80 1.50 24.59
C ARG A 133 12.63 2.75 25.47
N LEU A 134 11.82 3.72 25.04
CA LEU A 134 11.57 4.95 25.80
C LEU A 134 10.68 4.67 27.01
N THR A 135 9.60 3.91 26.83
CA THR A 135 8.64 3.63 27.90
C THR A 135 9.21 2.70 28.97
N VAL A 136 10.07 1.75 28.61
CA VAL A 136 10.71 0.82 29.57
C VAL A 136 11.84 1.47 30.38
N ALA A 137 12.40 2.59 29.90
CA ALA A 137 13.37 3.38 30.63
C ALA A 137 12.73 4.41 31.60
N SER A 138 11.39 4.55 31.55
CA SER A 138 10.59 5.46 32.38
C SER A 138 9.92 4.69 33.51
#